data_AF-A0A0C2CRQ2-F1
#
_entry.id   AF-A0A0C2CRQ2-F1
#
_cell.length_a   1.000
_cell.length_b   1.000
_cell.length_c   1.000
_cell.angle_alpha   90.00
_cell.angle_beta   90.00
_cell.angle_gamma   90.00
#
_symmetry.space_group_name_H-M   'P 1'
#
loop_
_entity.id
_entity.type
_entity.pdbx_description
1 polymer ?
#
loop_
_entity_poly.entity_id
_entity_poly.type
_entity_poly.pdbx_seq_one_letter_code
_entity_poly.pdbx_strand_id
1 'polypeptide(L)'
;MDCFSLHYVGTVIYIGAKPFCLTNSSIVYCGDMSYVLYLIHWPVIVAVRYYTDTQLLNVKDVFVVLLISLGLTMLTHHLVEKFFIESGGLPALICVAACYAFILGTQAEYLSAPSLDSIDPNSSKIQYAIEWNLREDRKVYFQLPCSADEETHLYTNFTEEPQLRCVA
;
A
#
# COMPACT_ATOMS: atom_id res chain seq x y z
N MET A 1 17.38 -28.56 -16.37
CA MET A 1 16.42 -29.34 -15.54
C MET A 1 15.01 -28.73 -15.66
N ASP A 2 14.64 -28.24 -16.85
CA ASP A 2 13.60 -27.20 -16.96
C ASP A 2 12.33 -27.66 -17.69
N CYS A 3 12.37 -28.85 -18.31
CA CYS A 3 11.24 -29.40 -19.06
C CYS A 3 10.17 -30.02 -18.14
N PHE A 4 10.58 -30.61 -17.02
CA PHE A 4 9.66 -31.18 -16.03
C PHE A 4 8.81 -30.12 -15.33
N SER A 5 9.40 -28.95 -15.06
CA SER A 5 8.71 -27.81 -14.47
C SER A 5 7.64 -27.25 -15.42
N LEU A 6 7.95 -27.16 -16.73
CA LEU A 6 6.99 -26.71 -17.74
C LEU A 6 5.80 -27.66 -17.88
N HIS A 7 6.05 -28.96 -17.83
CA HIS A 7 4.99 -29.97 -17.90
C HIS A 7 4.10 -29.92 -16.65
N TYR A 8 4.71 -29.77 -15.47
CA TYR A 8 3.96 -29.66 -14.21
C TYR A 8 3.07 -28.41 -14.16
N VAL A 9 3.62 -27.26 -14.57
CA VAL A 9 2.86 -26.00 -14.67
C VAL A 9 1.74 -26.11 -15.70
N GLY A 10 2.02 -26.68 -16.88
CA GLY A 10 1.01 -26.92 -17.91
C GLY A 10 -0.11 -27.86 -17.43
N THR A 11 0.22 -28.90 -16.67
CA THR A 11 -0.78 -29.84 -16.13
C THR A 11 -1.61 -29.20 -15.01
N VAL A 12 -1.00 -28.39 -14.14
CA VAL A 12 -1.71 -27.61 -13.11
C VAL A 12 -2.68 -26.60 -13.73
N ILE A 13 -2.24 -25.87 -14.77
CA ILE A 13 -3.10 -24.92 -15.48
C ILE A 13 -4.20 -25.66 -16.24
N TYR A 14 -3.91 -26.81 -16.87
CA TYR A 14 -4.91 -27.60 -17.60
C TYR A 14 -5.96 -28.25 -16.68
N ILE A 15 -5.56 -28.67 -15.48
CA ILE A 15 -6.46 -29.17 -14.44
C ILE A 15 -7.28 -28.02 -13.83
N GLY A 16 -6.69 -26.84 -13.65
CA GLY A 16 -7.40 -25.63 -13.23
C GLY A 16 -8.37 -25.09 -14.31
N ALA A 17 -8.01 -25.21 -15.59
CA ALA A 17 -8.82 -24.71 -16.71
C ALA A 17 -10.08 -25.57 -16.98
N LYS A 18 -10.22 -26.74 -16.33
CA LYS A 18 -11.46 -27.51 -16.41
C LYS A 18 -12.53 -26.84 -15.53
N PRO A 19 -13.64 -26.33 -16.10
CA PRO A 19 -14.63 -25.55 -15.37
C PRO A 19 -15.29 -26.33 -14.22
N PHE A 20 -15.21 -27.66 -14.22
CA PHE A 20 -15.87 -28.48 -13.20
C PHE A 20 -15.22 -28.40 -11.80
N CYS A 21 -13.91 -28.16 -11.71
CA CYS A 21 -13.21 -28.04 -10.42
C CYS A 21 -13.15 -26.59 -9.88
N LEU A 22 -13.13 -25.59 -10.77
CA LEU A 22 -13.09 -24.17 -10.36
C LEU A 22 -14.46 -23.49 -10.29
N THR A 23 -15.53 -24.06 -10.85
CA THR A 23 -16.92 -23.58 -10.64
C THR A 23 -17.53 -24.07 -9.32
N ASN A 24 -16.74 -24.71 -8.44
CA ASN A 24 -17.24 -25.06 -7.12
C ASN A 24 -17.38 -23.76 -6.30
N SER A 25 -18.61 -23.46 -5.89
CA SER A 25 -18.97 -22.20 -5.20
C SER A 25 -18.06 -21.89 -4.01
N SER A 26 -17.58 -22.93 -3.31
CA SER A 26 -16.66 -22.79 -2.18
C SER A 26 -15.25 -22.29 -2.55
N ILE A 27 -14.73 -22.67 -3.72
CA ILE A 27 -13.40 -22.23 -4.20
C ILE A 27 -13.44 -20.77 -4.64
N VAL A 28 -14.52 -20.38 -5.33
CA VAL A 28 -14.75 -18.99 -5.74
C VAL A 28 -14.91 -18.11 -4.50
N TYR A 29 -15.74 -18.52 -3.55
CA TYR A 29 -15.93 -17.83 -2.26
C TYR A 29 -14.62 -17.65 -1.48
N CYS A 30 -13.77 -18.69 -1.43
CA CYS A 30 -12.47 -18.59 -0.76
C CYS A 30 -11.52 -17.61 -1.48
N GLY A 31 -11.55 -17.62 -2.82
CA GLY A 31 -10.80 -16.67 -3.65
C GLY A 31 -11.23 -15.22 -3.40
N ASP A 32 -12.53 -14.95 -3.42
CA ASP A 32 -13.09 -13.61 -3.23
C ASP A 32 -12.79 -13.06 -1.83
N MET A 33 -12.88 -13.89 -0.79
CA MET A 33 -12.44 -13.51 0.56
C MET A 33 -10.95 -13.18 0.64
N SER A 34 -10.10 -14.00 0.02
CA SER A 34 -8.64 -13.77 0.04
C SER A 34 -8.27 -12.45 -0.67
N TYR A 35 -9.00 -12.11 -1.74
CA TYR A 35 -8.82 -10.87 -2.48
C TYR A 35 -9.21 -9.64 -1.66
N VAL A 36 -10.36 -9.67 -0.98
CA VAL A 36 -10.80 -8.57 -0.10
C VAL A 36 -9.84 -8.39 1.08
N LEU A 37 -9.37 -9.49 1.68
CA LEU A 37 -8.38 -9.44 2.76
C LEU A 37 -7.08 -8.80 2.28
N TYR A 38 -6.62 -9.15 1.08
CA TYR A 38 -5.43 -8.55 0.48
C TYR A 38 -5.57 -7.03 0.28
N LEU A 39 -6.74 -6.53 -0.10
CA LEU A 39 -6.94 -5.08 -0.22
C LEU A 39 -6.97 -4.36 1.14
N ILE A 40 -7.55 -4.99 2.16
CA ILE A 40 -7.81 -4.35 3.45
C ILE A 40 -6.63 -4.44 4.42
N HIS A 41 -5.87 -5.54 4.43
CA HIS A 41 -4.84 -5.73 5.46
C HIS A 41 -3.76 -4.63 5.42
N TRP A 42 -3.38 -4.15 4.23
CA TRP A 42 -2.34 -3.14 4.06
C TRP A 42 -2.68 -1.79 4.71
N PRO A 43 -3.82 -1.12 4.41
CA PRO A 43 -4.20 0.12 5.08
C PRO A 43 -4.42 -0.07 6.59
N VAL A 44 -4.91 -1.24 7.04
CA VAL A 44 -5.04 -1.55 8.47
C VAL A 44 -3.68 -1.60 9.15
N ILE A 45 -2.67 -2.24 8.55
CA ILE A 45 -1.30 -2.27 9.06
C ILE A 45 -0.73 -0.86 9.15
N VAL A 46 -0.89 -0.04 8.11
CA VAL A 46 -0.40 1.34 8.09
C VAL A 46 -1.07 2.17 9.18
N ALA A 47 -2.39 2.05 9.35
CA ALA A 47 -3.14 2.78 10.37
C ALA A 47 -2.67 2.41 11.79
N VAL A 48 -2.47 1.12 12.08
CA VAL A 48 -1.98 0.69 13.39
C VAL A 48 -0.55 1.14 13.63
N ARG A 49 0.34 1.07 12.63
CA ARG A 49 1.70 1.59 12.74
C ARG A 49 1.74 3.09 13.02
N TYR A 50 0.83 3.85 12.40
CA TYR A 50 0.70 5.28 12.64
C TYR A 50 0.26 5.58 14.08
N TYR A 51 -0.72 4.84 14.61
CA TYR A 51 -1.23 5.06 15.97
C TYR A 51 -0.26 4.63 17.07
N THR A 52 0.52 3.56 16.84
CA THR A 52 1.42 3.00 17.85
C THR A 52 2.83 3.60 17.79
N ASP A 53 3.14 4.49 16.82
CA ASP A 53 4.43 5.21 16.62
C ASP A 53 5.68 4.32 16.77
N THR A 54 5.54 3.03 16.44
CA THR A 54 6.55 2.00 16.67
C THR A 54 6.85 1.28 15.37
N GLN A 55 8.13 1.19 15.02
CA GLN A 55 8.57 0.51 13.81
C GLN A 55 8.44 -1.02 13.90
N LEU A 56 8.47 -1.57 15.12
CA LEU A 56 8.32 -2.99 15.39
C LEU A 56 6.94 -3.25 16.00
N LEU A 57 6.08 -3.89 15.23
CA LEU A 57 4.77 -4.34 15.71
C LEU A 57 4.96 -5.40 16.79
N ASN A 58 4.42 -5.15 17.98
CA ASN A 58 4.41 -6.16 19.04
C ASN A 58 3.45 -7.30 18.65
N VAL A 59 3.66 -8.51 19.17
CA VAL A 59 2.79 -9.67 18.88
C VAL A 59 1.32 -9.40 19.22
N LYS A 60 1.04 -8.52 20.19
CA LYS A 60 -0.30 -8.05 20.52
C LYS A 60 -0.91 -7.21 19.40
N ASP A 61 -0.14 -6.30 18.82
CA ASP A 61 -0.59 -5.42 17.73
C ASP A 61 -0.85 -6.21 16.46
N VAL A 62 -0.02 -7.23 16.18
CA VAL A 62 -0.24 -8.17 15.06
C VAL A 62 -1.57 -8.90 15.21
N PHE A 63 -1.91 -9.36 16.42
CA PHE A 63 -3.21 -10.00 16.68
C PHE A 63 -4.38 -9.04 16.49
N VAL A 64 -4.24 -7.80 16.94
CA VAL A 64 -5.28 -6.76 16.75
C VAL A 64 -5.47 -6.46 15.26
N VAL A 65 -4.38 -6.27 14.50
CA VAL A 65 -4.43 -6.07 13.04
C VAL A 65 -5.10 -7.23 12.34
N LEU A 66 -4.81 -8.46 12.73
CA LEU A 66 -5.42 -9.66 12.15
C LEU A 66 -6.92 -9.70 12.42
N LEU A 67 -7.36 -9.45 13.65
CA LEU A 67 -8.78 -9.42 14.00
C LEU A 67 -9.54 -8.31 13.26
N ILE A 68 -8.95 -7.11 13.17
CA ILE A 68 -9.55 -5.98 12.46
C ILE A 68 -9.64 -6.27 10.96
N SER A 69 -8.57 -6.72 10.33
CA SER A 69 -8.56 -7.04 8.90
C SER A 69 -9.53 -8.16 8.54
N LEU A 70 -9.64 -9.20 9.37
CA LEU A 70 -10.61 -10.28 9.19
C LEU A 70 -12.06 -9.78 9.35
N GLY A 71 -12.34 -9.01 10.40
CA GLY A 71 -13.67 -8.46 10.65
C GLY A 71 -14.13 -7.50 9.54
N LEU A 72 -13.22 -6.65 9.07
CA LEU A 72 -13.49 -5.72 7.99
C LEU A 72 -13.65 -6.44 6.65
N THR A 73 -12.90 -7.52 6.42
CA THR A 73 -13.10 -8.41 5.25
C THR A 73 -14.49 -9.04 5.27
N MET A 74 -14.93 -9.59 6.40
CA MET A 74 -16.28 -10.16 6.52
C MET A 74 -17.36 -9.11 6.30
N LEU A 75 -17.18 -7.91 6.86
CA LEU A 75 -18.12 -6.81 6.70
C LEU A 75 -18.20 -6.36 5.24
N THR A 76 -17.06 -6.17 4.56
CA THR A 76 -16.99 -5.80 3.15
C THR A 76 -17.59 -6.89 2.26
N HIS A 77 -17.29 -8.16 2.51
CA HIS A 77 -17.87 -9.27 1.76
C HIS A 77 -19.40 -9.31 1.91
N HIS A 78 -19.91 -9.10 3.13
CA HIS A 78 -21.34 -9.14 3.37
C HIS A 78 -22.08 -7.89 2.84
N LEU A 79 -21.45 -6.72 2.90
CA LEU A 79 -21.99 -5.48 2.33
C LEU A 79 -21.90 -5.49 0.80
N VAL A 80 -20.73 -5.73 0.21
CA VAL A 80 -20.54 -5.59 -1.24
C VAL A 80 -21.23 -6.71 -2.01
N GLU A 81 -21.13 -7.96 -1.58
CA GLU A 81 -21.84 -9.02 -2.31
C GLU A 81 -23.34 -8.99 -2.05
N LYS A 82 -23.80 -9.07 -0.79
CA LYS A 82 -25.24 -9.20 -0.56
C LYS A 82 -25.99 -7.90 -0.84
N PHE A 83 -25.52 -6.76 -0.34
CA PHE A 83 -26.25 -5.50 -0.50
C PHE A 83 -26.29 -5.04 -1.96
N PHE A 84 -25.18 -5.16 -2.70
CA PHE A 84 -25.07 -4.61 -4.05
C PHE A 84 -25.70 -5.53 -5.11
N ILE A 85 -25.64 -6.84 -4.91
CA ILE A 85 -26.25 -7.82 -5.83
C ILE A 85 -27.78 -7.86 -5.66
N GLU A 86 -28.32 -7.78 -4.43
CA GLU A 86 -29.78 -7.75 -4.21
C GLU A 86 -30.42 -6.40 -4.58
N SER A 87 -29.72 -5.28 -4.36
CA SER A 87 -30.35 -3.94 -4.44
C SER A 87 -30.25 -3.27 -5.82
N GLY A 88 -29.59 -3.91 -6.79
CA GLY A 88 -29.41 -3.40 -8.16
C GLY A 88 -28.39 -2.25 -8.27
N GLY A 89 -28.12 -1.79 -9.50
CA GLY A 89 -27.07 -0.79 -9.79
C GLY A 89 -27.37 0.66 -9.38
N LEU A 90 -28.52 0.94 -8.77
CA LEU A 90 -28.92 2.29 -8.36
C LEU A 90 -28.32 2.72 -7.01
N PRO A 91 -28.41 1.93 -5.91
CA PRO A 91 -27.70 2.23 -4.67
C PRO A 91 -26.18 2.28 -4.86
N ALA A 92 -25.66 1.49 -5.81
CA ALA A 92 -24.28 1.53 -6.25
C ALA A 92 -23.83 2.93 -6.68
N LEU A 93 -24.58 3.52 -7.61
CA LEU A 93 -24.31 4.85 -8.13
C LEU A 93 -24.46 5.92 -7.05
N ILE A 94 -25.44 5.78 -6.14
CA ILE A 94 -25.63 6.69 -5.02
C ILE A 94 -24.43 6.66 -4.06
N CYS A 95 -23.94 5.47 -3.71
CA CYS A 95 -22.74 5.33 -2.87
C CYS A 95 -21.51 5.95 -3.55
N VAL A 96 -21.28 5.65 -4.83
CA VAL A 96 -20.15 6.23 -5.59
C VAL A 96 -20.26 7.75 -5.65
N ALA A 97 -21.43 8.29 -5.99
CA ALA A 97 -21.68 9.72 -6.03
C ALA A 97 -21.46 10.38 -4.67
N ALA A 98 -21.90 9.76 -3.58
CA ALA A 98 -21.68 10.25 -2.22
C ALA A 98 -20.20 10.27 -1.84
N CYS A 99 -19.44 9.21 -2.17
CA CYS A 99 -18.00 9.17 -1.96
C CYS A 99 -17.27 10.27 -2.75
N TYR A 100 -17.61 10.45 -4.03
CA TYR A 100 -17.03 11.52 -4.85
C TYR A 100 -17.40 12.92 -4.33
N ALA A 101 -18.64 13.12 -3.89
CA ALA A 101 -19.07 14.38 -3.27
C ALA A 101 -18.31 14.67 -1.98
N PHE A 102 -18.05 13.65 -1.16
CA PHE A 102 -17.25 13.78 0.06
C PHE A 102 -15.79 14.16 -0.26
N ILE A 103 -15.16 13.48 -1.23
CA ILE A 103 -13.79 13.80 -1.67
C ILE A 103 -13.71 15.24 -2.19
N LEU A 104 -14.66 15.65 -3.04
CA LEU A 104 -14.72 17.03 -3.55
C LEU A 104 -14.99 18.05 -2.43
N GLY A 105 -15.76 17.70 -1.42
CA GLY A 105 -15.95 18.53 -0.22
C GLY A 105 -14.64 18.77 0.54
N THR A 106 -13.81 17.74 0.68
CA THR A 106 -12.50 17.89 1.33
C THR A 106 -11.49 18.70 0.52
N GLN A 107 -11.62 18.76 -0.82
CA GLN A 107 -10.74 19.53 -1.72
C GLN A 107 -10.74 21.04 -1.43
N ALA A 108 -11.85 21.58 -0.92
CA ALA A 108 -11.96 22.99 -0.56
C ALA A 108 -10.95 23.38 0.54
N GLU A 109 -10.63 22.47 1.46
CA GLU A 109 -9.63 22.66 2.50
C GLU A 109 -8.21 22.66 1.90
N TYR A 110 -7.92 21.77 0.94
CA TYR A 110 -6.59 21.68 0.31
C TYR A 110 -6.25 22.87 -0.60
N LEU A 111 -7.25 23.46 -1.27
CA LEU A 111 -7.05 24.63 -2.14
C LEU A 111 -6.77 25.92 -1.33
N SER A 112 -6.97 25.91 -0.01
CA SER A 112 -6.58 27.00 0.88
C SER A 112 -5.10 26.97 1.26
N ALA A 113 -4.37 25.90 0.89
CA ALA A 113 -2.93 25.84 1.07
C ALA A 113 -2.24 26.89 0.17
N PRO A 114 -1.26 27.65 0.70
CA PRO A 114 -0.56 28.67 -0.07
C PRO A 114 0.16 28.03 -1.27
N SER A 115 0.06 28.65 -2.45
CA SER A 115 0.79 28.23 -3.64
C SER A 115 2.29 28.42 -3.45
N LEU A 116 3.10 27.51 -4.02
CA LEU A 116 4.57 27.49 -3.91
C LEU A 116 5.23 28.84 -4.25
N ASP A 117 4.64 29.63 -5.15
CA ASP A 117 5.16 30.95 -5.54
C ASP A 117 4.97 32.05 -4.48
N SER A 118 4.06 31.85 -3.52
CA SER A 118 3.79 32.79 -2.43
C SER A 118 4.65 32.54 -1.19
N ILE A 119 5.45 31.48 -1.22
CA ILE A 119 6.17 30.97 -0.07
C ILE A 119 7.59 31.57 -0.07
N ASP A 120 7.87 32.43 0.91
CA ASP A 120 9.21 33.02 1.10
C ASP A 120 10.22 31.92 1.49
N PRO A 121 11.22 31.58 0.64
CA PRO A 121 12.18 30.52 0.90
C PRO A 121 13.05 30.77 2.13
N ASN A 122 13.14 32.02 2.61
CA ASN A 122 13.87 32.39 3.82
C ASN A 122 13.00 32.35 5.08
N SER A 123 11.77 31.83 4.98
CA SER A 123 10.89 31.62 6.12
C SER A 123 11.48 30.60 7.08
N SER A 124 11.54 30.94 8.37
CA SER A 124 12.06 30.07 9.43
C SER A 124 11.38 28.69 9.48
N LYS A 125 10.10 28.60 9.09
CA LYS A 125 9.36 27.33 8.99
C LYS A 125 9.88 26.43 7.88
N ILE A 126 10.22 27.00 6.72
CA ILE A 126 10.72 26.24 5.58
C ILE A 126 12.15 25.81 5.87
N GLN A 127 12.97 26.72 6.38
CA GLN A 127 14.34 26.39 6.74
C GLN A 127 14.38 25.27 7.80
N TYR A 128 13.49 25.34 8.80
CA TYR A 128 13.29 24.24 9.74
C TYR A 128 12.87 22.93 9.06
N ALA A 129 11.92 22.97 8.11
CA ALA A 129 11.47 21.78 7.39
C ALA A 129 12.58 21.17 6.50
N ILE A 130 13.38 22.02 5.84
CA ILE A 130 14.56 21.61 5.06
C ILE A 130 15.60 20.96 5.99
N GLU A 131 15.92 21.62 7.11
CA GLU A 131 16.85 21.09 8.10
C GLU A 131 16.37 19.78 8.73
N TRP A 132 15.06 19.63 8.97
CA TRP A 132 14.47 18.40 9.46
C TRP A 132 14.58 17.28 8.42
N ASN A 133 14.21 17.54 7.15
CA ASN A 133 14.35 16.56 6.06
C ASN A 133 15.82 16.11 5.89
N LEU A 134 16.78 17.04 5.88
CA LEU A 134 18.21 16.71 5.79
C LEU A 134 18.73 15.94 7.01
N ARG A 135 18.13 16.15 8.19
CA ARG A 135 18.46 15.40 9.40
C ARG A 135 17.90 13.98 9.37
N GLU A 136 16.67 13.83 8.92
CA GLU A 136 16.00 12.53 8.82
C GLU A 136 16.54 11.66 7.68
N ASP A 137 16.91 12.27 6.55
CA ASP A 137 17.51 11.57 5.40
C ASP A 137 18.86 10.92 5.78
N ARG A 138 19.61 11.55 6.69
CA ARG A 138 20.87 10.98 7.22
C ARG A 138 20.69 9.86 8.25
N LYS A 139 19.46 9.52 8.64
CA LYS A 139 19.24 8.37 9.54
C LYS A 139 19.35 7.08 8.75
N VAL A 140 20.37 6.30 9.07
CA VAL A 140 20.56 4.96 8.52
C VAL A 140 19.60 4.01 9.24
N TYR A 141 18.46 3.70 8.63
CA TYR A 141 17.44 2.80 9.18
C TYR A 141 17.86 1.32 9.14
N PHE A 142 18.86 0.97 8.32
CA PHE A 142 19.39 -0.39 8.17
C PHE A 142 20.92 -0.36 8.09
N GLN A 143 21.61 -1.13 8.94
CA GLN A 143 23.05 -1.34 8.81
C GLN A 143 23.31 -2.26 7.60
N LEU A 144 23.46 -1.68 6.42
CA LEU A 144 23.89 -2.39 5.22
C LEU A 144 25.43 -2.39 5.15
N PRO A 145 26.08 -3.47 4.68
CA PRO A 145 27.51 -3.43 4.39
C PRO A 145 27.75 -2.39 3.29
N CYS A 146 28.41 -1.28 3.61
CA CYS A 146 28.64 -0.22 2.65
C CYS A 146 29.79 -0.59 1.71
N SER A 147 29.50 -0.70 0.41
CA SER A 147 30.51 -0.62 -0.66
C SER A 147 30.46 0.75 -1.32
N ALA A 148 31.59 1.19 -1.89
CA ALA A 148 31.63 2.42 -2.68
C ALA A 148 30.72 2.28 -3.92
N ASP A 149 29.89 3.28 -4.19
CA ASP A 149 29.02 3.32 -5.37
C ASP A 149 29.79 3.88 -6.57
N GLU A 150 30.59 3.03 -7.22
CA GLU A 150 31.35 3.40 -8.42
C GLU A 150 30.44 3.61 -9.66
N GLU A 151 29.20 3.09 -9.65
CA GLU A 151 28.28 3.18 -10.79
C GLU A 151 27.80 4.62 -11.01
N THR A 152 27.50 5.36 -9.94
CA THR A 152 27.06 6.76 -10.06
C THR A 152 28.14 7.66 -10.68
N HIS A 153 29.42 7.39 -10.40
CA HIS A 153 30.56 8.13 -10.98
C HIS A 153 30.68 7.93 -12.49
N LEU A 154 30.38 6.72 -13.00
CA LEU A 154 30.45 6.39 -14.43
C LEU A 154 29.45 7.20 -15.28
N TYR A 155 28.27 7.53 -14.74
CA TYR A 155 27.20 8.16 -15.50
C TYR A 155 27.04 9.66 -15.26
N THR A 156 27.46 10.18 -14.10
CA THR A 156 27.13 11.56 -13.70
C THR A 156 28.32 12.51 -13.65
N ASN A 157 29.56 12.01 -13.73
CA ASN A 157 30.80 12.79 -13.64
C ASN A 157 30.90 13.67 -12.36
N PHE A 158 30.07 13.39 -11.36
CA PHE A 158 30.16 13.98 -10.04
C PHE A 158 31.22 13.24 -9.23
N THR A 159 32.22 13.95 -8.73
CA THR A 159 33.33 13.40 -7.91
C THR A 159 33.15 13.60 -6.41
N GLU A 160 32.13 14.34 -5.99
CA GLU A 160 31.80 14.53 -4.58
C GLU A 160 30.76 13.48 -4.17
N GLU A 161 31.15 12.53 -3.32
CA GLU A 161 30.21 11.58 -2.72
C GLU A 161 29.27 12.34 -1.75
N PRO A 162 27.96 12.40 -2.00
CA PRO A 162 27.03 12.85 -0.98
C PRO A 162 27.11 11.88 0.20
N GLN A 163 27.12 12.43 1.42
CA GLN A 163 27.32 11.63 2.62
C GLN A 163 26.28 10.49 2.73
N LEU A 164 26.79 9.27 2.58
CA LEU A 164 26.20 7.99 2.98
C LEU A 164 24.81 7.67 2.38
N ARG A 165 24.75 7.52 1.06
CA ARG A 165 23.78 6.60 0.45
C ARG A 165 24.49 5.25 0.25
N CYS A 166 24.57 4.44 1.31
CA CYS A 166 25.12 3.08 1.17
C CYS A 166 24.16 2.27 0.28
N VAL A 167 24.57 2.03 -0.95
CA VAL A 167 23.90 1.10 -1.87
C VAL A 167 24.35 -0.31 -1.45
N ALA A 168 23.37 -1.21 -1.27
CA ALA A 168 23.59 -2.60 -0.91
C ALA A 168 23.97 -3.45 -2.12
#